data_AF-A0A8K0CG09-F1
#
_entry.id   AF-A0A8K0CG09-F1
#
_cell.length_a   1.000
_cell.length_b   1.000
_cell.length_c   1.000
_cell.angle_alpha   90.00
_cell.angle_beta   90.00
_cell.angle_gamma   90.00
#
_symmetry.space_group_name_H-M   'P 1'
#
loop_
_entity.id
_entity.type
_entity.pdbx_description
1 polymer ?
#
loop_
_entity_poly.entity_id
_entity_poly.type
_entity_poly.pdbx_seq_one_letter_code
_entity_poly.pdbx_strand_id
1 'polypeptide(L)'
;TRLKVDTSDPLAPKEAVNDFVKQHLNVEAKIKTVRKLRMCLIELNNTHEKDKIMQSRSKLKDVQGAKIYINDDVTRREREKQKKY
;
A
#
# COMPACT_ATOMS: atom_id res chain seq x y z
N THR A 1 -0.02 15.34 13.64
CA THR A 1 -1.10 14.44 14.09
C THR A 1 -0.74 13.03 13.69
N ARG A 2 -0.59 12.10 14.65
CA ARG A 2 -0.22 10.69 14.39
C ARG A 2 -1.32 10.01 13.57
N LEU A 3 -0.94 9.28 12.50
CA LEU A 3 -1.81 8.30 11.86
C LEU A 3 -2.19 7.24 12.89
N LYS A 4 -3.44 7.29 13.37
CA LYS A 4 -4.06 6.22 14.16
C LYS A 4 -4.63 5.14 13.23
N VAL A 5 -3.84 4.68 12.26
CA VAL A 5 -4.17 3.39 11.65
C VAL A 5 -3.57 2.37 12.61
N ASP A 6 -4.38 1.94 13.56
CA ASP A 6 -3.98 0.87 14.45
C ASP A 6 -3.90 -0.42 13.62
N THR A 7 -2.71 -0.67 13.09
CA THR A 7 -2.42 -1.92 12.39
C THR A 7 -2.40 -3.09 13.36
N SER A 8 -2.69 -2.89 14.67
CA SER A 8 -2.98 -3.94 15.64
C SER A 8 -4.44 -4.47 15.53
N ASP A 9 -5.32 -3.81 14.78
CA ASP A 9 -6.70 -4.26 14.55
C ASP A 9 -6.81 -5.21 13.33
N PRO A 10 -7.26 -6.48 13.49
CA PRO A 10 -7.53 -7.40 12.38
C PRO A 10 -8.60 -6.92 11.39
N LEU A 11 -9.39 -5.90 11.75
CA LEU A 11 -10.42 -5.27 10.92
C LEU A 11 -10.02 -3.87 10.45
N ALA A 12 -8.77 -3.64 10.03
CA ALA A 12 -8.37 -2.36 9.44
C ALA A 12 -9.39 -1.93 8.37
N PRO A 13 -10.17 -0.84 8.58
CA PRO A 13 -11.25 -0.51 7.67
C PRO A 13 -10.66 -0.12 6.32
N LYS A 14 -11.24 -0.65 5.23
CA LYS A 14 -10.85 -0.33 3.84
C LYS A 14 -10.70 1.18 3.63
N GLU A 15 -11.57 1.94 4.28
CA GLU A 15 -11.60 3.41 4.29
C GLU A 15 -10.29 4.00 4.82
N ALA A 16 -9.78 3.52 5.96
CA ALA A 16 -8.53 4.03 6.54
C ALA A 16 -7.32 3.81 5.62
N VAL A 17 -7.27 2.66 4.95
CA VAL A 17 -6.23 2.38 3.95
C VAL A 17 -6.40 3.27 2.73
N ASN A 18 -7.64 3.49 2.28
CA ASN A 18 -7.92 4.36 1.15
C ASN A 18 -7.55 5.83 1.44
N ASP A 19 -7.91 6.32 2.61
CA ASP A 19 -7.57 7.67 3.06
C ASP A 19 -6.06 7.85 3.16
N PHE A 20 -5.34 6.84 3.68
CA PHE A 20 -3.89 6.85 3.71
C PHE A 20 -3.29 6.97 2.30
N VAL A 21 -3.75 6.13 1.36
CA VAL A 21 -3.28 6.13 -0.03
C VAL A 21 -3.60 7.47 -0.71
N LYS A 22 -4.80 8.00 -0.51
CA LYS A 22 -5.20 9.29 -1.06
C LYS A 22 -4.37 10.44 -0.48
N GLN A 23 -4.20 10.49 0.85
CA GLN A 23 -3.49 11.56 1.53
C GLN A 23 -1.99 11.58 1.21
N HIS A 24 -1.34 10.42 1.21
CA HIS A 24 0.13 10.35 1.12
C HIS A 24 0.66 10.04 -0.29
N LEU A 25 -0.14 9.41 -1.14
CA LEU A 25 0.27 9.06 -2.51
C LEU A 25 -0.45 9.88 -3.57
N ASN A 26 -1.53 10.59 -3.21
CA ASN A 26 -2.44 11.29 -4.11
C ASN A 26 -3.02 10.35 -5.18
N VAL A 27 -3.40 9.14 -4.77
CA VAL A 27 -4.04 8.14 -5.62
C VAL A 27 -5.40 7.82 -5.03
N GLU A 28 -6.44 7.92 -5.85
CA GLU A 28 -7.75 7.38 -5.51
C GLU A 28 -7.80 5.92 -5.97
N ALA A 29 -7.88 5.01 -5.01
CA ALA A 29 -7.85 3.58 -5.25
C ALA A 29 -9.18 2.92 -4.85
N LYS A 30 -9.56 1.86 -5.55
CA LYS A 30 -10.70 1.03 -5.20
C LYS A 30 -10.19 -0.27 -4.61
N ILE A 31 -10.13 -0.30 -3.29
CA ILE A 31 -9.64 -1.45 -2.52
C ILE A 31 -10.71 -2.55 -2.51
N LYS A 32 -10.34 -3.69 -3.09
CA LYS A 32 -11.17 -4.90 -3.11
C LYS A 32 -11.18 -5.59 -1.75
N THR A 33 -9.99 -5.87 -1.22
CA THR A 33 -9.82 -6.49 0.11
C THR A 33 -8.62 -5.89 0.83
N VAL A 34 -8.71 -5.83 2.15
CA VAL A 34 -7.59 -5.54 3.05
C VAL A 34 -7.47 -6.74 3.98
N ARG A 35 -6.26 -7.25 4.14
CA ARG A 35 -5.96 -8.34 5.08
C ARG A 35 -4.79 -7.94 5.94
N LYS A 36 -4.99 -8.02 7.25
CA LYS A 36 -3.90 -7.85 8.19
C LYS A 36 -3.17 -9.18 8.40
N LEU A 37 -1.85 -9.16 8.21
CA LEU A 37 -0.89 -10.21 8.57
C LEU A 37 0.14 -9.60 9.54
N ARG A 38 1.40 -10.04 9.47
CA ARG A 38 2.54 -9.27 10.02
C ARG A 38 2.70 -7.89 9.35
N MET A 39 2.15 -7.76 8.14
CA MET A 39 2.04 -6.53 7.34
C MET A 39 0.62 -6.39 6.81
N CYS A 40 0.28 -5.23 6.22
CA CYS A 40 -1.00 -5.02 5.55
C CYS A 40 -0.92 -5.46 4.09
N LEU A 41 -1.75 -6.42 3.68
CA LEU A 41 -1.93 -6.83 2.29
C LEU A 41 -3.19 -6.18 1.73
N ILE A 42 -3.05 -5.50 0.60
CA ILE A 42 -4.13 -4.76 -0.06
C ILE A 42 -4.33 -5.34 -1.45
N GLU A 43 -5.53 -5.83 -1.72
CA GLU A 43 -5.94 -6.24 -3.05
C GLU A 43 -6.74 -5.10 -3.69
N LEU A 44 -6.35 -4.67 -4.89
CA LEU A 44 -7.01 -3.61 -5.64
C LEU A 44 -7.91 -4.21 -6.72
N ASN A 45 -8.94 -3.48 -7.11
CA ASN A 45 -9.83 -3.92 -8.18
C ASN A 45 -9.18 -3.85 -9.57
N ASN A 46 -8.13 -3.04 -9.75
CA ASN A 46 -7.46 -2.86 -11.04
C ASN A 46 -5.94 -2.68 -10.87
N THR A 47 -5.19 -3.31 -11.76
CA THR A 47 -3.73 -3.17 -11.91
C THR A 47 -3.29 -1.72 -12.17
N HIS A 48 -4.08 -0.91 -12.89
CA HIS A 48 -3.73 0.50 -13.15
C HIS A 48 -3.57 1.33 -11.87
N GLU A 49 -4.42 1.08 -10.87
CA GLU A 49 -4.34 1.77 -9.58
C GLU A 49 -3.13 1.29 -8.78
N LYS A 50 -2.82 -0.02 -8.88
CA LYS A 50 -1.62 -0.62 -8.31
C LYS A 50 -0.36 0.06 -8.85
N ASP A 51 -0.27 0.23 -10.16
CA ASP A 51 0.89 0.84 -10.81
C ASP A 51 1.08 2.29 -10.36
N LYS A 52 0.01 3.07 -10.27
CA LYS A 52 0.06 4.46 -9.75
C LYS A 52 0.56 4.53 -8.31
N ILE A 53 0.08 3.63 -7.44
CA ILE A 53 0.54 3.53 -6.05
C ILE A 53 2.03 3.19 -6.01
N MET A 54 2.46 2.20 -6.80
CA MET A 54 3.85 1.76 -6.85
C MET A 54 4.80 2.82 -7.40
N GLN A 55 4.37 3.60 -8.39
CA GLN A 55 5.12 4.76 -8.91
C GLN A 55 5.20 5.90 -7.89
N SER A 56 4.15 6.09 -7.09
CA SER A 56 4.08 7.18 -6.09
C SER A 56 4.72 6.85 -4.74
N ARG A 57 5.10 5.58 -4.50
CA ARG A 57 5.59 5.10 -3.19
C ARG A 57 6.82 5.85 -2.66
N SER A 58 7.60 6.49 -3.53
CA SER A 58 8.75 7.31 -3.13
C SER A 58 8.35 8.47 -2.21
N LYS A 59 7.12 9.00 -2.35
CA LYS A 59 6.56 10.05 -1.49
C LYS A 59 6.42 9.63 -0.02
N LEU A 60 6.41 8.33 0.26
CA LEU A 60 6.35 7.81 1.63
C LEU A 60 7.62 8.09 2.43
N LYS A 61 8.74 8.40 1.76
CA LYS A 61 9.98 8.81 2.42
C LYS A 61 9.81 10.11 3.21
N ASP A 62 8.87 10.95 2.80
CA ASP A 62 8.63 12.28 3.38
C ASP A 62 7.59 12.24 4.52
N VAL A 63 7.01 11.06 4.81
CA VAL A 63 6.04 10.88 5.90
C VAL A 63 6.79 10.90 7.23
N GLN A 64 6.77 12.06 7.89
CA GLN A 64 7.44 12.27 9.18
C GLN A 64 6.83 11.39 10.28
N GLY A 65 7.69 10.73 11.06
CA GLY A 65 7.30 9.98 12.27
C GLY A 65 6.98 8.50 12.08
N ALA A 66 7.00 7.96 10.84
CA ALA A 66 6.88 6.52 10.60
C ALA A 66 7.62 6.10 9.32
N LYS A 67 8.41 5.01 9.39
CA LYS A 67 8.99 4.38 8.20
C LYS A 67 7.96 3.42 7.60
N ILE A 68 7.22 3.88 6.59
CA ILE A 68 6.23 3.09 5.87
C ILE A 68 6.83 2.62 4.54
N TYR A 69 6.68 1.33 4.25
CA TYR A 69 7.13 0.71 3.01
C TYR A 69 5.96 0.04 2.30
N ILE A 70 5.82 0.31 0.99
CA ILE A 70 4.89 -0.39 0.11
C ILE A 70 5.69 -1.14 -0.94
N ASN A 71 5.44 -2.44 -1.03
CA ASN A 71 6.08 -3.35 -1.96
C ASN A 71 5.02 -4.10 -2.75
N ASP A 72 5.40 -4.55 -3.95
CA ASP A 72 4.55 -5.39 -4.76
C ASP A 72 4.50 -6.81 -4.17
N ASP A 73 3.29 -7.36 -4.09
CA ASP A 73 3.07 -8.77 -3.81
C ASP A 73 3.19 -9.55 -5.11
N VAL A 74 4.41 -10.02 -5.34
CA VAL A 74 4.79 -10.82 -6.51
C VAL A 74 5.46 -12.09 -6.05
N THR A 75 5.22 -13.16 -6.80
CA THR A 75 5.93 -14.42 -6.62
C THR A 75 7.43 -14.22 -6.85
N ARG A 76 8.23 -15.11 -6.28
CA ARG A 76 9.69 -15.08 -6.48
C ARG A 76 10.07 -15.12 -7.96
N ARG A 77 9.35 -15.91 -8.76
CA ARG A 77 9.57 -16.03 -10.22
C ARG A 77 9.29 -14.70 -10.95
N GLU A 78 8.24 -13.99 -10.57
CA GLU A 78 7.91 -12.68 -11.16
C GLU A 78 8.93 -11.61 -10.76
N ARG A 79 9.38 -11.63 -9.50
CA ARG A 79 10.43 -10.72 -9.01
C ARG A 79 11.76 -10.93 -9.74
N GLU A 80 12.11 -12.17 -10.05
CA GLU A 80 13.32 -12.50 -10.82
C GLU A 80 13.23 -11.98 -12.27
N LYS A 81 12.03 -11.97 -12.88
CA LYS A 81 11.81 -11.36 -14.21
C LYS A 81 11.97 -9.84 -14.19
N GLN A 82 11.52 -9.17 -13.13
CA GLN A 82 11.64 -7.71 -12.98
C GLN A 82 13.08 -7.22 -12.75
N LYS A 83 14.00 -8.06 -12.28
CA LYS A 83 15.42 -7.72 -12.09
C LYS A 83 16.27 -7.76 -13.37
N LYS A 84 15.74 -8.39 -14.43
CA LYS A 84 16.47 -8.58 -15.69
C LYS A 84 16.21 -7.47 -16.72
N TYR A 85 15.38 -6.49 -16.37
CA TYR A 85 15.11 -5.26 -17.10
C TYR A 85 15.45 -4.07 -16.22
#